data_AF-A0A661S131-F1
#
_entry.id   AF-A0A661S131-F1
#
_cell.length_a   1.000
_cell.length_b   1.000
_cell.length_c   1.000
_cell.angle_alpha   90.00
_cell.angle_beta   90.00
_cell.angle_gamma   90.00
#
_symmetry.space_group_name_H-M   'P 1'
#
loop_
_entity.id
_entity.type
_entity.pdbx_description
1 polymer ?
#
loop_
_entity_poly.entity_id
_entity_poly.type
_entity_poly.pdbx_seq_one_letter_code
_entity_poly.pdbx_strand_id
1 'polypeptide(L)' 'MLATVRVPKHLVREAGIFAKIDKCSVTEQIERWIRIGKCAQENPDLTYNLIREILVGIEELEQGKYSEYKFG' A
#
# COMPACT_ATOMS: atom_id res chain seq x y z
N MET A 1 -11.08 -6.89 12.93
CA MET A 1 -12.13 -7.87 12.60
C MET A 1 -11.83 -8.40 11.21
N LEU A 2 -11.77 -9.72 11.02
CA LEU A 2 -11.53 -10.33 9.70
C LEU A 2 -12.88 -10.65 9.05
N ALA A 3 -13.02 -10.31 7.76
CA ALA A 3 -14.21 -10.59 6.98
C ALA A 3 -13.83 -11.36 5.71
N THR A 4 -14.62 -12.38 5.37
CA THR A 4 -14.39 -13.17 4.15
C THR A 4 -15.13 -12.54 2.98
N VAL A 5 -14.41 -12.21 1.93
CA VAL A 5 -14.97 -11.69 0.67
C VAL A 5 -14.64 -12.63 -0.49
N ARG A 6 -15.56 -12.75 -1.46
CA ARG A 6 -15.32 -13.53 -2.68
C ARG A 6 -14.61 -12.66 -3.70
N VAL A 7 -13.43 -13.09 -4.13
CA VAL A 7 -12.62 -12.40 -5.14
C VAL A 7 -12.39 -13.34 -6.33
N PRO A 8 -12.50 -12.85 -7.59
CA PRO A 8 -12.16 -13.64 -8.77
C PRO A 8 -10.76 -14.26 -8.71
N LYS A 9 -10.65 -15.54 -9.11
CA LYS A 9 -9.37 -16.29 -9.05
C LYS A 9 -8.22 -15.62 -9.81
N HIS A 10 -8.52 -14.90 -10.90
CA HIS A 10 -7.48 -14.23 -11.69
C HIS A 10 -6.84 -13.06 -10.93
N LEU A 11 -7.62 -12.27 -10.17
CA LEU A 11 -7.09 -11.18 -9.34
C LEU A 11 -6.24 -11.72 -8.19
N VAL A 12 -6.66 -12.83 -7.58
CA VAL A 12 -5.88 -13.51 -6.53
C VAL A 12 -4.54 -14.00 -7.08
N ARG A 13 -4.54 -14.55 -8.31
CA ARG A 13 -3.32 -14.98 -8.99
C ARG A 13 -2.39 -13.80 -9.29
N GLU A 14 -2.94 -12.68 -9.74
CA GLU A 14 -2.19 -11.45 -10.01
C GLU A 14 -1.56 -10.91 -8.73
N ALA A 15 -2.33 -10.76 -7.66
CA ALA A 15 -1.82 -10.39 -6.33
C ALA A 15 -0.71 -11.35 -5.88
N GLY A 16 -0.85 -12.65 -6.13
CA GLY A 16 0.18 -13.64 -5.79
C GLY A 16 1.51 -13.49 -6.55
N ILE A 17 1.51 -12.87 -7.74
CA ILE A 17 2.76 -12.55 -8.46
C ILE A 17 3.48 -11.40 -7.75
N PHE A 18 2.77 -10.31 -7.47
CA PHE A 18 3.34 -9.14 -6.81
C PHE A 18 3.75 -9.42 -5.36
N ALA A 19 2.95 -10.19 -4.63
CA ALA A 19 3.27 -10.56 -3.26
C ALA A 19 4.60 -11.32 -3.16
N LYS A 20 4.93 -12.16 -4.15
CA LYS A 20 6.23 -12.85 -4.21
C LYS A 20 7.39 -11.89 -4.47
N ILE A 21 7.19 -10.89 -5.32
CA ILE A 21 8.21 -9.86 -5.61
C ILE A 21 8.47 -9.03 -4.35
N ASP A 22 7.40 -8.64 -3.67
CA ASP A 22 7.45 -7.77 -2.50
C ASP A 22 7.67 -8.53 -1.18
N LYS A 23 7.85 -9.86 -1.26
CA LYS A 23 8.06 -10.76 -0.12
C LYS A 23 6.99 -10.62 0.98
N CYS A 24 5.74 -10.44 0.57
CA CYS A 24 4.58 -10.42 1.46
C CYS A 24 3.57 -11.53 1.12
N SER A 25 2.50 -11.63 1.90
CA SER A 25 1.37 -12.52 1.63
C SER A 25 0.43 -11.95 0.57
N VAL A 26 -0.38 -12.82 -0.04
CA VAL A 26 -1.41 -12.40 -1.01
C VAL A 26 -2.42 -11.45 -0.38
N THR A 27 -2.78 -11.66 0.88
CA THR A 27 -3.70 -10.80 1.62
C THR A 27 -3.11 -9.40 1.80
N GLU A 28 -1.86 -9.29 2.29
CA GLU A 28 -1.18 -7.99 2.46
C GLU A 28 -1.04 -7.25 1.13
N GLN A 29 -0.75 -7.97 0.05
CA GLN A 29 -0.69 -7.38 -1.28
C GLN A 29 -2.04 -6.79 -1.73
N ILE A 30 -3.14 -7.51 -1.48
CA ILE A 30 -4.50 -7.04 -1.78
C ILE A 30 -4.86 -5.84 -0.91
N GLU A 31 -4.56 -5.89 0.39
CA GLU A 31 -4.78 -4.77 1.30
C GLU A 31 -4.03 -3.51 0.85
N ARG A 32 -2.78 -3.65 0.39
CA ARG A 32 -2.00 -2.54 -0.15
C ARG A 32 -2.66 -1.92 -1.37
N TRP A 33 -3.15 -2.72 -2.31
CA TRP A 33 -3.88 -2.22 -3.48
C TRP A 33 -5.19 -1.51 -3.10
N ILE A 34 -5.93 -2.06 -2.12
CA ILE A 34 -7.15 -1.41 -1.62
C ILE A 34 -6.83 -0.05 -1.00
N ARG A 35 -5.79 0.03 -0.15
CA ARG A 35 -5.37 1.29 0.48
C ARG A 35 -4.98 2.33 -0.55
N ILE A 36 -4.16 1.97 -1.53
CA ILE A 36 -3.75 2.87 -2.62
C ILE A 36 -4.96 3.30 -3.47
N GLY A 37 -5.84 2.37 -3.83
CA GLY A 37 -7.04 2.66 -4.62
C GLY A 37 -7.96 3.64 -3.91
N LYS A 38 -8.18 3.46 -2.60
CA LYS A 38 -8.95 4.39 -1.78
C LYS A 38 -8.29 5.78 -1.74
N CYS A 39 -6.98 5.86 -1.49
CA CYS A 39 -6.25 7.12 -1.49
C CYS A 39 -6.36 7.85 -2.83
N ALA A 40 -6.25 7.13 -3.95
CA ALA A 40 -6.36 7.71 -5.28
C ALA A 40 -7.79 8.20 -5.61
N GLN A 41 -8.82 7.53 -5.08
CA GLN A 41 -10.21 7.99 -5.22
C GLN A 41 -10.50 9.25 -4.39
N GLU A 42 -9.98 9.32 -3.17
CA GLU A 42 -10.19 10.46 -2.26
C GLU A 42 -9.33 11.68 -2.65
N ASN A 43 -8.20 11.46 -3.33
CA ASN A 43 -7.24 12.50 -3.70
C ASN A 43 -6.86 12.34 -5.19
N PRO A 44 -7.76 12.74 -6.12
CA PRO A 44 -7.61 12.47 -7.55
C PRO A 44 -6.44 13.23 -8.21
N ASP A 45 -5.91 14.25 -7.54
CA ASP A 45 -4.74 15.05 -7.92
C ASP A 45 -3.41 14.35 -7.55
N LEU A 46 -3.42 13.40 -6.62
CA LEU A 46 -2.23 12.67 -6.22
C LEU A 46 -1.95 11.52 -7.18
N THR A 47 -0.75 11.53 -7.76
CA THR A 47 -0.29 10.39 -8.57
C THR A 47 -0.07 9.15 -7.70
N TYR A 48 -0.18 7.97 -8.31
CA TYR A 48 0.15 6.69 -7.65
C TYR A 48 1.52 6.72 -6.95
N ASN A 49 2.53 7.28 -7.61
CA ASN A 49 3.89 7.31 -7.05
C ASN A 49 3.94 8.14 -5.77
N LEU A 50 3.28 9.31 -5.76
CA LEU A 50 3.23 10.17 -4.59
C LEU A 50 2.45 9.53 -3.43
N ILE A 51 1.31 8.89 -3.72
CA ILE A 51 0.55 8.12 -2.71
C ILE A 51 1.44 7.03 -2.10
N ARG A 52 2.14 6.27 -2.95
CA ARG A 52 3.05 5.20 -2.51
C ARG A 52 4.15 5.74 -1.60
N GLU A 53 4.80 6.84 -2.00
CA GLU A 53 5.88 7.46 -1.22
C GLU A 53 5.39 7.99 0.13
N ILE A 54 4.22 8.62 0.18
CA ILE A 54 3.60 9.06 1.43
C ILE A 54 3.34 7.86 2.35
N LEU A 55 2.78 6.77 1.82
CA LEU A 55 2.50 5.56 2.61
C LEU A 55 3.77 4.91 3.16
N VAL A 56 4.86 4.90 2.38
CA VAL A 56 6.18 4.45 2.86
C VAL A 56 6.70 5.37 3.95
N GLY A 57 6.61 6.69 3.76
CA GLY A 57 7.05 7.67 4.76
C GLY A 57 6.28 7.55 6.09
N ILE A 58 4.98 7.23 6.05
CA ILE A 58 4.20 6.96 7.27
C ILE A 58 4.75 5.72 8.01
N GLU A 59 5.03 4.63 7.29
CA GLU A 59 5.61 3.43 7.89
C GLU A 59 7.03 3.67 8.44
N GLU A 60 7.84 4.46 7.73
CA GLU A 60 9.17 4.87 8.20
C GLU A 60 9.08 5.67 9.50
N LEU A 61 8.13 6.60 9.60
CA LEU A 61 7.85 7.35 10.82
C LEU A 61 7.46 6.40 11.98
N GLU A 62 6.57 5.44 11.75
CA GLU A 62 6.17 4.44 12.74
C GLU A 62 7.33 3.55 13.20
N GLN A 63 8.26 3.25 12.30
CA GLN A 63 9.49 2.50 12.60
C GLN A 63 10.61 3.36 13.22
N GLY A 64 10.36 4.65 13.49
CA GLY A 64 11.37 5.57 14.04
C GLY A 64 12.48 5.93 13.03
N LYS A 65 12.28 5.66 11.74
CA LYS A 65 13.22 5.97 10.65
C LYS A 65 12.93 7.36 10.09
N TYR A 66 13.16 8.39 10.89
CA TYR A 66 12.98 9.78 10.47
C TYR A 66 14.11 10.67 11.01
N SER A 67 14.24 11.85 10.43
CA SER A 67 15.11 12.90 10.92
C SER A 67 14.32 14.18 11.08
N GLU A 68 14.68 15.00 12.07
CA GLU A 68 14.10 16.32 12.21
C GLU A 68 14.52 17.20 11.03
N TYR A 69 13.53 17.78 10.37
CA TYR A 69 13.78 18.80 9.37
C TYR A 69 14.34 20.06 10.04
N LYS A 70 15.58 20.42 9.69
CA LYS A 70 16.19 21.68 10.10
C LYS A 70 16.16 22.65 8.94
N PHE A 71 15.23 23.60 9.02
CA PHE A 71 15.20 24.75 8.12
C PHE A 71 16.39 25.67 8.42
N GLY A 72 17.03 26.19 7.39
CA GLY A 72 18.01 27.27 7.47
C GLY A 72 17.41 28.53 6.87
#